data_AF-A0A2D9J166-F1
#
_entry.id   AF-A0A2D9J166-F1
#
_cell.length_a   1.000
_cell.length_b   1.000
_cell.length_c   1.000
_cell.angle_alpha   90.00
_cell.angle_beta   90.00
_cell.angle_gamma   90.00
#
_symmetry.space_group_name_H-M   'P 1'
#
loop_
_entity.id
_entity.type
_entity.pdbx_description
1 polymer ?
#
loop_
_entity_poly.entity_id
_entity_poly.type
_entity_poly.pdbx_seq_one_letter_code
_entity_poly.pdbx_strand_id
1 'polypeptide(L)'
;MNTNTSVTSTAATVARWVVSIHVLALLVHMCAAITFVGGVGAAYLTHAKLAWVVFGLGVLQALAVLNPTLPRLHRLYAVFAILVVIGETLQLFLIPRGHLAYHVSVAMIVWGCTLALYVRLRDPAWGTATAG
;
A
#
# COMPACT_ATOMS: atom_id res chain seq x y z
N MET A 1 -25.47 28.15 -15.61
CA MET A 1 -24.29 27.25 -15.50
C MET A 1 -24.39 26.56 -14.15
N ASN A 2 -24.81 25.29 -14.11
CA ASN A 2 -24.79 24.52 -12.86
C ASN A 2 -23.36 24.03 -12.63
N THR A 3 -22.65 24.66 -11.71
CA THR A 3 -21.40 24.14 -11.15
C THR A 3 -21.75 23.00 -10.21
N ASN A 4 -21.96 21.80 -10.76
CA ASN A 4 -22.07 20.59 -9.95
C ASN A 4 -20.70 20.33 -9.30
N THR A 5 -20.54 20.76 -8.05
CA THR A 5 -19.36 20.47 -7.24
C THR A 5 -19.45 19.03 -6.77
N SER A 6 -18.69 18.13 -7.38
CA SER A 6 -18.59 16.75 -6.93
C SER A 6 -17.80 16.70 -5.61
N VAL A 7 -18.47 16.38 -4.50
CA VAL A 7 -17.80 16.24 -3.19
C VAL A 7 -17.27 14.81 -3.07
N THR A 8 -15.99 14.67 -2.74
CA THR A 8 -15.39 13.35 -2.42
C THR A 8 -15.86 12.92 -1.02
N SER A 9 -16.27 11.67 -0.86
CA SER A 9 -16.68 11.17 0.46
C SER A 9 -15.51 11.13 1.46
N THR A 10 -15.81 11.28 2.75
CA THR A 10 -14.81 11.14 3.83
C THR A 10 -14.11 9.78 3.76
N ALA A 11 -14.86 8.71 3.50
CA ALA A 11 -14.30 7.36 3.40
C ALA A 11 -13.32 7.22 2.22
N ALA A 12 -13.62 7.83 1.06
CA ALA A 12 -12.70 7.83 -0.08
C ALA A 12 -11.43 8.65 0.22
N THR A 13 -11.57 9.75 0.96
CA THR A 13 -10.43 10.56 1.43
C THR A 13 -9.55 9.75 2.39
N VAL A 14 -10.14 9.04 3.35
CA VAL A 14 -9.41 8.15 4.28
C VAL A 14 -8.69 7.05 3.50
N ALA A 15 -9.35 6.39 2.55
CA ALA A 15 -8.70 5.36 1.74
C ALA A 15 -7.49 5.89 0.97
N ARG A 16 -7.60 7.08 0.36
CA ARG A 16 -6.46 7.77 -0.29
C ARG A 16 -5.32 8.02 0.69
N TRP A 17 -5.60 8.47 1.91
CA TRP A 17 -4.58 8.70 2.94
C TRP A 17 -3.89 7.41 3.36
N VAL A 18 -4.66 6.37 3.69
CA VAL A 18 -4.11 5.08 4.10
C VAL A 18 -3.16 4.52 3.05
N VAL A 19 -3.59 4.48 1.78
CA VAL A 19 -2.74 3.98 0.69
C VAL A 19 -1.52 4.86 0.47
N SER A 20 -1.64 6.18 0.60
CA SER A 20 -0.50 7.10 0.45
C SER A 20 0.55 6.90 1.55
N ILE A 21 0.11 6.77 2.80
CA ILE A 21 0.99 6.50 3.94
C ILE A 21 1.66 5.14 3.75
N HIS A 22 0.92 4.15 3.24
CA HIS A 22 1.47 2.83 3.01
C HIS A 22 2.55 2.79 1.92
N VAL A 23 2.31 3.43 0.77
CA VAL A 23 3.33 3.60 -0.30
C VAL A 23 4.59 4.25 0.26
N LEU A 24 4.44 5.32 1.06
CA LEU A 24 5.57 6.03 1.64
C LEU A 24 6.32 5.16 2.65
N ALA A 25 5.61 4.41 3.51
CA ALA A 25 6.21 3.50 4.46
C ALA A 25 7.00 2.38 3.76
N LEU A 26 6.45 1.80 2.68
CA LEU A 26 7.16 0.83 1.84
C LEU A 26 8.42 1.43 1.22
N LEU A 27 8.36 2.66 0.71
CA LEU A 27 9.53 3.34 0.14
C LEU A 27 10.61 3.54 1.21
N VAL A 28 10.26 4.03 2.40
CA VAL A 28 11.21 4.20 3.52
C VAL A 28 11.79 2.85 3.94
N HIS A 29 10.97 1.81 3.99
CA HIS A 29 11.40 0.46 4.34
C HIS A 29 12.38 -0.14 3.31
N MET A 30 12.16 0.11 2.01
CA MET A 30 13.10 -0.24 0.94
C MET A 30 14.40 0.55 1.03
N CYS A 31 14.35 1.86 1.29
CA CYS A 31 15.55 2.68 1.49
C CYS A 31 16.37 2.18 2.69
N ALA A 32 15.72 1.78 3.79
CA ALA A 32 16.40 1.18 4.94
C ALA A 32 17.06 -0.17 4.56
N ALA A 33 16.38 -0.99 3.76
CA ALA A 33 16.94 -2.25 3.26
C ALA A 33 18.18 -2.02 2.37
N ILE A 34 18.12 -1.08 1.43
CA ILE A 34 19.24 -0.73 0.53
C ILE A 34 20.43 -0.23 1.35
N THR A 35 20.19 0.67 2.30
CA THR A 35 21.25 1.21 3.18
C THR A 35 21.90 0.11 4.02
N PHE A 36 21.10 -0.85 4.52
CA PHE A 36 21.62 -2.01 5.25
C PHE A 36 22.48 -2.91 4.37
N VAL A 37 22.02 -3.25 3.16
CA VAL A 37 22.79 -4.04 2.18
C VAL A 37 24.08 -3.32 1.78
N GLY A 38 24.08 -1.99 1.74
CA GLY A 38 25.26 -1.14 1.55
C GLY A 38 26.25 -1.10 2.73
N GLY A 39 26.00 -1.86 3.80
CA GLY A 39 26.93 -2.02 4.93
C GLY A 39 26.61 -1.20 6.18
N VAL A 40 25.51 -0.42 6.19
CA VAL A 40 25.14 0.39 7.36
C VAL A 40 24.31 -0.45 8.33
N GLY A 41 24.98 -1.11 9.28
CA GLY A 41 24.35 -2.03 10.24
C GLY A 41 23.18 -1.42 11.03
N ALA A 42 23.23 -0.13 11.37
CA ALA A 42 22.13 0.55 12.08
C ALA A 42 20.81 0.57 11.28
N ALA A 43 20.88 0.53 9.94
CA ALA A 43 19.70 0.51 9.08
C ALA A 43 18.92 -0.82 9.20
N TYR A 44 19.55 -1.90 9.67
CA TYR A 44 18.86 -3.16 9.97
C TYR A 44 17.74 -2.97 11.01
N LEU A 45 18.00 -2.22 12.08
CA LEU A 45 17.02 -1.99 13.13
C LEU A 45 15.82 -1.20 12.59
N THR A 46 16.08 -0.19 11.75
CA THR A 46 15.04 0.58 11.07
C THR A 46 14.22 -0.32 10.15
N HIS A 47 14.86 -1.15 9.34
CA HIS A 47 14.19 -2.10 8.46
C HIS A 47 13.32 -3.08 9.27
N ALA A 48 13.88 -3.76 10.27
CA ALA A 48 13.17 -4.75 11.08
C ALA A 48 11.97 -4.15 11.87
N LYS A 49 12.12 -2.95 12.43
CA LYS A 49 11.02 -2.28 13.15
C LYS A 49 9.91 -1.81 12.19
N LEU A 50 10.29 -1.28 11.02
CA LEU A 50 9.32 -0.83 10.03
C LEU A 50 8.53 -1.97 9.39
N ALA A 51 9.06 -3.21 9.37
CA ALA A 51 8.38 -4.34 8.75
C ALA A 51 6.96 -4.57 9.31
N TRP A 52 6.78 -4.46 10.64
CA TRP A 52 5.47 -4.57 11.29
C TRP A 52 4.55 -3.39 10.99
N VAL A 53 5.11 -2.19 10.88
CA VAL A 53 4.35 -0.98 10.54
C VAL A 53 3.82 -1.07 9.11
N VAL A 54 4.68 -1.47 8.18
CA VAL A 54 4.33 -1.71 6.77
C VAL A 54 3.22 -2.74 6.68
N PHE A 55 3.38 -3.90 7.34
CA PHE A 55 2.33 -4.93 7.34
C PHE A 55 0.99 -4.45 7.90
N GLY A 56 1.00 -3.71 9.01
CA GLY A 56 -0.23 -3.13 9.57
C GLY A 56 -0.90 -2.15 8.60
N LEU A 57 -0.11 -1.35 7.89
CA LEU A 57 -0.59 -0.45 6.85
C LEU A 57 -1.12 -1.20 5.63
N GLY A 58 -0.53 -2.34 5.24
CA GLY A 58 -1.03 -3.19 4.16
C GLY A 58 -2.40 -3.78 4.47
N VAL A 59 -2.63 -4.24 5.71
CA VAL A 59 -3.95 -4.68 6.17
C VAL A 59 -4.95 -3.53 6.15
N LEU A 60 -4.58 -2.36 6.70
CA LEU A 60 -5.45 -1.18 6.68
C LEU A 60 -5.78 -0.72 5.25
N GLN A 61 -4.80 -0.75 4.34
CA GLN A 61 -5.00 -0.47 2.92
C GLN A 61 -6.01 -1.42 2.31
N ALA A 62 -5.88 -2.73 2.53
CA ALA A 62 -6.82 -3.71 2.00
C ALA A 62 -8.25 -3.45 2.52
N LEU A 63 -8.40 -3.21 3.82
CA LEU A 63 -9.70 -2.91 4.42
C LEU A 63 -10.30 -1.62 3.88
N ALA A 64 -9.50 -0.56 3.74
CA ALA A 64 -9.96 0.73 3.22
C ALA A 64 -10.38 0.62 1.75
N VAL A 65 -9.63 -0.12 0.94
CA VAL A 65 -9.87 -0.27 -0.50
C VAL A 65 -11.04 -1.21 -0.81
N LEU A 66 -11.23 -2.26 0.00
CA LEU A 66 -12.29 -3.25 -0.17
C LEU A 66 -13.59 -2.89 0.57
N ASN A 67 -13.66 -1.69 1.17
CA ASN A 67 -14.84 -1.25 1.90
C ASN A 67 -16.07 -1.21 0.99
N PRO A 68 -17.17 -1.94 1.31
CA PRO A 68 -18.35 -2.03 0.46
C PRO A 68 -19.13 -0.71 0.31
N THR A 69 -18.88 0.27 1.18
CA THR A 69 -19.51 1.60 1.12
C THR A 69 -18.85 2.54 0.11
N LEU A 70 -17.73 2.11 -0.50
CA LEU A 70 -17.01 2.88 -1.53
C LEU A 70 -17.35 2.40 -2.94
N PRO A 71 -17.18 3.27 -3.97
CA PRO A 71 -17.28 2.83 -5.36
C PRO A 71 -16.32 1.68 -5.63
N ARG A 72 -16.87 0.58 -6.17
CA ARG A 72 -16.10 -0.62 -6.45
C ARG A 72 -14.96 -0.31 -7.43
N LEU A 73 -13.77 -0.73 -7.06
CA LEU A 73 -12.66 -0.76 -7.99
C LEU A 73 -12.83 -1.90 -9.00
N HIS A 74 -12.16 -1.78 -10.15
CA HIS A 74 -12.03 -2.89 -11.07
C HIS A 74 -11.39 -4.10 -10.35
N ARG A 75 -11.83 -5.32 -10.68
CA ARG A 75 -11.45 -6.56 -9.97
C ARG A 75 -9.94 -6.72 -9.82
N LEU A 76 -9.17 -6.29 -10.83
CA LEU A 76 -7.71 -6.28 -10.79
C LEU A 76 -7.13 -5.54 -9.57
N TYR A 77 -7.66 -4.37 -9.22
CA TYR A 77 -7.17 -3.60 -8.07
C TYR A 77 -7.57 -4.22 -6.73
N ALA A 78 -8.73 -4.87 -6.66
CA ALA A 78 -9.09 -5.65 -5.49
C ALA A 78 -8.10 -6.81 -5.27
N VAL A 79 -7.68 -7.47 -6.36
CA VAL A 79 -6.61 -8.49 -6.32
C VAL A 79 -5.29 -7.89 -5.84
N PHE A 80 -4.89 -6.71 -6.32
CA PHE A 80 -3.69 -6.03 -5.84
C PHE A 80 -3.72 -5.73 -4.34
N ALA A 81 -4.86 -5.29 -3.81
CA ALA A 81 -5.02 -5.04 -2.38
C ALA A 81 -4.81 -6.30 -1.54
N ILE A 82 -5.28 -7.45 -2.02
CA ILE A 82 -5.09 -8.75 -1.36
C ILE A 82 -3.64 -9.24 -1.52
N LEU A 83 -3.06 -9.11 -2.71
CA LEU A 83 -1.67 -9.51 -2.99
C LEU A 83 -0.66 -8.77 -2.12
N VAL A 84 -0.92 -7.51 -1.79
CA VAL A 84 -0.09 -6.74 -0.86
C VAL A 84 -0.02 -7.42 0.51
N VAL A 85 -1.17 -7.76 1.09
CA VAL A 85 -1.23 -8.44 2.40
C VAL A 85 -0.56 -9.82 2.34
N ILE A 86 -0.79 -10.58 1.27
CA ILE A 86 -0.14 -11.88 1.06
C ILE A 86 1.38 -11.71 0.96
N GLY A 87 1.86 -10.76 0.16
CA GLY A 87 3.28 -10.52 -0.05
C GLY A 87 4.00 -10.08 1.22
N GLU A 88 3.38 -9.22 2.03
CA GLU A 88 3.93 -8.82 3.32
C GLU A 88 3.91 -9.95 4.35
N THR A 89 2.87 -10.78 4.34
CA THR A 89 2.82 -12.01 5.15
C THR A 89 3.95 -12.96 4.77
N LEU A 90 4.20 -13.15 3.46
CA LEU A 90 5.31 -13.96 2.97
C LEU A 90 6.65 -13.42 3.49
N GLN A 91 6.89 -12.12 3.37
CA GLN A 91 8.13 -11.50 3.86
C GLN A 91 8.33 -11.63 5.37
N LEU A 92 7.28 -11.42 6.17
CA LEU A 92 7.41 -11.46 7.63
C LEU A 92 7.59 -12.88 8.19
N PHE A 93 6.87 -13.86 7.63
CA PHE A 93 6.70 -15.15 8.29
C PHE A 93 7.28 -16.33 7.52
N LEU A 94 7.35 -16.25 6.19
CA LEU A 94 7.57 -17.43 5.35
C LEU A 94 8.92 -17.40 4.60
N ILE A 95 9.43 -16.23 4.23
CA ILE A 95 10.73 -16.11 3.58
C ILE A 95 11.82 -16.07 4.66
N PRO A 96 12.74 -17.07 4.72
CA PRO A 96 13.79 -17.04 5.71
C PRO A 96 14.70 -15.82 5.52
N ARG A 97 15.19 -15.24 6.62
CA ARG A 97 15.95 -13.97 6.61
C ARG A 97 17.21 -13.97 5.75
N GLY A 98 17.77 -15.15 5.45
CA GLY A 98 18.96 -15.29 4.59
C GLY A 98 18.67 -15.26 3.08
N HIS A 99 17.40 -15.32 2.67
CA HIS A 99 17.00 -15.43 1.26
C HIS A 99 16.73 -14.05 0.64
N LEU A 100 17.77 -13.22 0.54
CA LEU A 100 17.66 -11.83 0.11
C LEU A 100 16.96 -11.65 -1.26
N ALA A 101 17.26 -12.49 -2.24
CA ALA A 101 16.67 -12.41 -3.58
C ALA A 101 15.13 -12.56 -3.55
N TYR A 102 14.61 -13.47 -2.74
CA TYR A 102 13.17 -13.66 -2.57
C TYR A 102 12.53 -12.48 -1.82
N HIS A 103 13.17 -12.00 -0.75
CA HIS A 103 12.72 -10.81 -0.01
C HIS A 103 12.58 -9.59 -0.93
N VAL A 104 13.62 -9.29 -1.70
CA VAL A 104 13.60 -8.16 -2.65
C VAL A 104 12.53 -8.35 -3.72
N SER A 105 12.42 -9.54 -4.30
CA SER A 105 11.45 -9.80 -5.37
C SER A 105 10.00 -9.59 -4.88
N VAL A 106 9.66 -10.12 -3.72
CA VAL A 106 8.32 -9.94 -3.14
C VAL A 106 8.11 -8.47 -2.74
N ALA A 107 9.11 -7.79 -2.19
CA ALA A 107 9.01 -6.36 -1.86
C ALA A 107 8.71 -5.50 -3.10
N MET A 108 9.35 -5.77 -4.24
CA MET A 108 9.07 -5.05 -5.49
C MET A 108 7.65 -5.28 -6.00
N ILE A 109 7.13 -6.51 -5.88
CA ILE A 109 5.74 -6.84 -6.25
C ILE A 109 4.75 -6.11 -5.34
N VAL A 110 4.96 -6.16 -4.02
CA VAL A 110 4.11 -5.48 -3.03
C VAL A 110 4.12 -3.97 -3.28
N TRP A 111 5.29 -3.38 -3.49
CA TRP A 111 5.41 -1.94 -3.78
C TRP A 111 4.69 -1.57 -5.07
N GLY A 112 4.87 -2.33 -6.15
CA GLY A 112 4.20 -2.10 -7.43
C GLY A 112 2.67 -2.18 -7.33
N CYS A 113 2.14 -3.17 -6.60
CA CYS A 113 0.69 -3.31 -6.35
C CYS A 113 0.13 -2.12 -5.57
N THR A 114 0.83 -1.71 -4.50
CA THR A 114 0.45 -0.55 -3.67
C THR A 114 0.54 0.76 -4.44
N LEU A 115 1.55 0.93 -5.30
CA LEU A 115 1.66 2.10 -6.19
C LEU A 115 0.53 2.15 -7.22
N ALA A 116 0.17 1.01 -7.83
CA ALA A 116 -0.95 0.93 -8.76
C ALA A 116 -2.28 1.31 -8.10
N LEU A 117 -2.50 0.88 -6.85
CA LEU A 117 -3.63 1.31 -6.03
C LEU A 117 -3.61 2.81 -5.77
N TYR A 118 -2.46 3.35 -5.37
CA TYR A 118 -2.30 4.79 -5.14
C TYR A 118 -2.71 5.60 -6.37
N VAL A 119 -2.18 5.25 -7.55
CA VAL A 119 -2.53 5.95 -8.81
C VAL A 119 -4.03 5.84 -9.08
N ARG A 120 -4.62 4.66 -8.92
CA ARG A 120 -6.05 4.46 -9.20
C ARG A 120 -6.95 5.27 -8.27
N LEU A 121 -6.63 5.33 -6.99
CA LEU A 121 -7.42 6.07 -6.00
C LEU A 121 -7.29 7.59 -6.16
N ARG A 122 -6.27 8.07 -6.86
CA ARG A 122 -6.07 9.49 -7.19
C ARG A 122 -6.86 9.95 -8.41
N ASP A 123 -7.53 9.05 -9.12
CA ASP A 123 -8.51 9.42 -10.14
C ASP A 123 -9.60 10.33 -9.51
N PRO A 124 -9.79 11.57 -10.02
CA PRO A 124 -10.81 12.49 -9.52
C PRO A 124 -12.23 11.92 -9.58
N ALA A 125 -12.51 11.01 -10.52
CA ALA A 125 -13.81 10.38 -10.67
C ALA A 125 -14.08 9.28 -9.62
N TRP A 126 -13.05 8.77 -8.95
CA TRP A 126 -13.24 7.74 -7.93
C TRP A 126 -13.55 8.36 -6.57
N GLY A 127 -14.66 7.93 -5.95
CA GLY A 127 -15.06 8.38 -4.61
C GLY A 127 -15.87 9.69 -4.60
N THR A 128 -16.22 10.24 -5.76
CA THR A 128 -17.19 11.32 -5.89
C THR A 128 -18.61 10.74 -5.99
N ALA A 129 -19.53 11.31 -5.23
CA ALA A 129 -20.95 11.08 -5.46
C ALA A 129 -21.42 12.06 -6.54
N THR A 130 -22.14 11.59 -7.55
CA THR A 130 -23.00 12.48 -8.34
C THR A 130 -24.09 12.97 -7.41
N ALA A 131 -24.10 14.28 -7.10
CA ALA A 131 -25.26 14.91 -6.47
C ALA A 131 -26.46 14.66 -7.40
N GLY A 132 -27.39 13.82 -6.94
CA GLY A 132 -28.68 13.61 -7.56
C GLY A 132 -29.64 14.71 -7.14
#